data_AF-A0AAV4GU33-F1
#
_entry.id   AF-A0AAV4GU33-F1
#
_cell.length_a   1.000
_cell.length_b   1.000
_cell.length_c   1.000
_cell.angle_alpha   90.00
_cell.angle_beta   90.00
_cell.angle_gamma   90.00
#
_symmetry.space_group_name_H-M   'P 1'
#
loop_
_entity.id
_entity.type
_entity.pdbx_description
1 polymer ?
#
loop_
_entity_poly.entity_id
_entity_poly.type
_entity_poly.pdbx_seq_one_letter_code
_entity_poly.pdbx_strand_id
1 'polypeptide(L)'
;MKLYHKKRDEFVLFFRWTFFEADHLALLYPKYVQSLDPVFSVNIAKPDLKSFPLLALTKPKQCILQPGELLFVPAGSPHYVENLTASLAISSNYVDATNYHKVCEELRISGLMDPRAKQLLDQFESLDFKKKTRLDSL
;
A
#
# COMPACT_ATOMS: atom_id res chain seq x y z
N MET A 1 17.60 49.95 6.71
CA MET A 1 17.34 48.73 5.93
C MET A 1 16.56 47.76 6.82
N LYS A 2 15.24 47.66 6.66
CA LYS A 2 14.41 46.74 7.45
C LYS A 2 14.43 45.37 6.77
N LEU A 3 15.05 44.38 7.42
CA LEU A 3 14.99 42.98 7.00
C LEU A 3 13.55 42.49 7.22
N TYR A 4 12.81 42.29 6.14
CA TYR A 4 11.52 41.60 6.16
C TYR A 4 11.80 40.12 6.46
N HIS A 5 11.61 39.71 7.71
CA HIS A 5 11.42 38.31 8.04
C HIS A 5 10.04 37.88 7.53
N LYS A 6 9.98 37.44 6.27
CA LYS A 6 8.87 36.61 5.80
C LYS A 6 8.91 35.35 6.66
N LYS A 7 7.93 35.18 7.57
CA LYS A 7 7.71 33.89 8.23
C LYS A 7 7.71 32.85 7.12
N ARG A 8 8.60 31.87 7.21
CA ARG A 8 8.49 30.69 6.36
C ARG A 8 7.12 30.12 6.71
N ASP A 9 6.17 30.19 5.77
CA ASP A 9 4.97 29.40 5.85
C ASP A 9 5.48 27.95 5.95
N GLU A 10 5.39 27.37 7.15
CA GLU A 10 5.66 25.95 7.33
C GLU A 10 4.58 25.25 6.51
N PHE A 11 4.95 24.80 5.31
CA PHE A 11 4.12 23.90 4.53
C PHE A 11 4.05 22.60 5.31
N VAL A 12 3.11 22.52 6.24
CA VAL A 12 2.88 21.28 7.00
C VAL A 12 2.12 20.36 6.07
N LEU A 13 2.80 19.29 5.65
CA LEU A 13 2.33 18.31 4.68
C LEU A 13 1.44 17.29 5.40
N PHE A 14 0.16 17.20 5.04
CA PHE A 14 -0.76 16.28 5.69
C PHE A 14 -1.41 15.31 4.69
N PHE A 15 -1.40 14.02 5.05
CA PHE A 15 -2.15 12.98 4.35
C PHE A 15 -3.27 12.46 5.24
N ARG A 16 -4.49 12.40 4.73
CA ARG A 16 -5.56 11.63 5.36
C ARG A 16 -5.54 10.21 4.81
N TRP A 17 -5.21 9.26 5.68
CA TRP A 17 -5.27 7.85 5.37
C TRP A 17 -6.59 7.27 5.86
N THR A 18 -7.23 6.46 5.02
CA THR A 18 -8.41 5.68 5.35
C THR A 18 -8.10 4.21 5.10
N PHE A 19 -8.13 3.40 6.16
CA PHE A 19 -7.84 1.97 6.13
C PHE A 19 -9.09 1.14 6.28
N PHE A 20 -9.08 -0.02 5.63
CA PHE A 20 -10.07 -1.06 5.80
C PHE A 20 -9.36 -2.33 6.30
N GLU A 21 -10.04 -3.04 7.19
CA GLU A 21 -9.61 -4.38 7.59
C GLU A 21 -9.62 -5.32 6.37
N ALA A 22 -8.73 -6.31 6.36
CA ALA A 22 -8.58 -7.22 5.20
C ALA A 22 -9.87 -8.02 4.91
N ASP A 23 -10.69 -8.30 5.93
CA ASP A 23 -11.99 -8.98 5.81
C ASP A 23 -13.05 -8.12 5.11
N HIS A 24 -12.89 -6.80 5.07
CA HIS A 24 -13.77 -5.88 4.35
C HIS A 24 -13.47 -5.80 2.86
N LEU A 25 -12.44 -6.49 2.36
CA LEU A 25 -12.03 -6.44 0.96
C LEU A 25 -13.19 -6.70 -0.01
N ALA A 26 -14.03 -7.69 0.27
CA ALA A 26 -15.20 -8.00 -0.57
C ALA A 26 -16.25 -6.88 -0.59
N LEU A 27 -16.36 -6.11 0.49
CA LEU A 27 -17.30 -4.99 0.61
C LEU A 27 -16.90 -3.81 -0.28
N LEU A 28 -15.65 -3.77 -0.74
CA LEU A 28 -15.09 -2.72 -1.59
C LEU A 28 -15.20 -3.02 -3.08
N TYR A 29 -15.85 -4.13 -3.46
CA TYR A 29 -16.04 -4.54 -4.86
C TYR A 29 -14.70 -4.66 -5.62
N PRO A 30 -13.80 -5.55 -5.17
CA PRO A 30 -12.47 -5.70 -5.76
C PRO A 30 -12.58 -6.23 -7.19
N LYS A 31 -11.65 -5.80 -8.04
CA LYS A 31 -11.44 -6.37 -9.37
C LYS A 31 -10.00 -6.85 -9.45
N TYR A 32 -9.81 -8.07 -9.92
CA TYR A 32 -8.48 -8.64 -10.14
C TYR A 32 -8.18 -8.58 -11.63
N VAL A 33 -7.17 -7.81 -12.01
CA VAL A 33 -6.78 -7.63 -13.42
C VAL A 33 -5.33 -8.04 -13.56
N GLN A 34 -5.11 -9.27 -14.03
CA GLN A 34 -3.78 -9.82 -14.34
C GLN A 34 -2.79 -9.89 -13.15
N SER A 35 -3.24 -9.63 -11.92
CA SER A 35 -2.47 -9.79 -10.68
C SER A 35 -3.37 -10.25 -9.53
N LEU A 36 -2.75 -10.66 -8.42
CA LEU A 36 -3.44 -10.92 -7.14
C LEU A 36 -3.76 -9.65 -6.35
N ASP A 37 -3.27 -8.50 -6.81
CA ASP A 37 -3.56 -7.20 -6.19
C ASP A 37 -4.90 -6.67 -6.71
N PRO A 38 -5.92 -6.53 -5.85
CA PRO A 38 -7.20 -6.01 -6.27
C PRO A 38 -7.11 -4.52 -6.58
N VAL A 39 -7.78 -4.09 -7.64
CA VAL A 39 -8.10 -2.69 -7.89
C VAL A 39 -9.56 -2.41 -7.53
N PHE A 40 -9.83 -1.20 -7.06
CA PHE A 40 -11.15 -0.80 -6.59
C PHE A 40 -11.69 0.34 -7.46
N SER A 41 -12.94 0.25 -7.89
CA SER A 41 -13.60 1.31 -8.67
C SER A 41 -14.51 2.20 -7.82
N VAL A 42 -14.65 1.90 -6.53
CA VAL A 42 -15.49 2.65 -5.59
C VAL A 42 -14.82 3.98 -5.22
N ASN A 43 -15.61 5.05 -5.11
CA ASN A 43 -15.11 6.33 -4.63
C ASN A 43 -15.32 6.45 -3.13
N ILE A 44 -14.23 6.38 -2.35
CA ILE A 44 -14.29 6.45 -0.88
C ILE A 44 -14.61 7.87 -0.38
N ALA A 45 -14.13 8.91 -1.09
CA ALA A 45 -14.38 10.31 -0.71
C ALA A 45 -15.84 10.73 -0.99
N LYS A 46 -16.48 10.12 -1.98
CA LYS A 46 -17.89 10.33 -2.32
C LYS A 46 -18.58 8.99 -2.64
N PRO A 47 -18.97 8.21 -1.61
CA PRO A 47 -19.52 6.86 -1.79
C PRO A 47 -20.85 6.88 -2.54
N ASP A 48 -20.94 6.08 -3.61
CA ASP A 48 -22.21 5.80 -4.28
C ASP A 48 -22.84 4.53 -3.69
N LEU A 49 -23.64 4.69 -2.65
CA LEU A 49 -24.31 3.58 -1.97
C LEU A 49 -25.47 2.99 -2.78
N LYS A 50 -25.90 3.62 -3.89
CA LYS A 50 -26.92 3.05 -4.77
C LYS A 50 -26.32 1.95 -5.64
N SER A 51 -25.16 2.22 -6.24
CA SER A 51 -24.44 1.26 -7.09
C SER A 51 -23.60 0.27 -6.26
N PHE A 52 -23.10 0.70 -5.10
CA PHE A 52 -22.21 -0.07 -4.24
C PHE A 52 -22.72 -0.15 -2.79
N PRO A 53 -23.90 -0.75 -2.54
CA PRO A 53 -24.54 -0.76 -1.22
C PRO A 53 -23.71 -1.42 -0.11
N LEU A 54 -22.83 -2.38 -0.43
CA LEU A 54 -21.98 -3.05 0.58
C LEU A 54 -20.97 -2.12 1.25
N LEU A 55 -20.67 -0.96 0.65
CA LEU A 55 -19.81 0.05 1.26
C LEU A 55 -20.36 0.53 2.61
N ALA A 56 -21.67 0.52 2.80
CA ALA A 56 -22.31 0.90 4.06
C ALA A 56 -21.97 -0.05 5.23
N LEU A 57 -21.48 -1.25 4.93
CA LEU A 57 -21.07 -2.25 5.94
C LEU A 57 -19.59 -2.11 6.33
N THR A 58 -18.83 -1.28 5.63
CA THR A 58 -17.42 -1.06 5.96
C THR A 58 -17.27 -0.27 7.25
N LYS A 59 -16.18 -0.52 7.97
CA LYS A 59 -15.79 0.25 9.17
C LYS A 59 -14.39 0.82 8.96
N PRO A 60 -14.25 1.90 8.17
CA PRO A 60 -12.95 2.49 7.90
C PRO A 60 -12.33 3.09 9.15
N LYS A 61 -11.02 2.98 9.29
CA LYS A 61 -10.21 3.68 10.30
C LYS A 61 -9.43 4.80 9.64
N GLN A 62 -9.38 5.97 10.25
CA GLN A 62 -8.71 7.14 9.68
C GLN A 62 -7.61 7.68 10.58
N CYS A 63 -6.52 8.13 9.97
CA CYS A 63 -5.48 8.90 10.64
C CYS A 63 -4.95 10.00 9.72
N ILE A 64 -4.40 11.05 10.33
CA ILE A 64 -3.64 12.07 9.61
C ILE A 64 -2.16 11.77 9.81
N LEU A 65 -1.43 11.62 8.70
CA LEU A 65 0.01 11.48 8.72
C LEU A 65 0.66 12.86 8.53
N GLN A 66 1.50 13.25 9.49
CA GLN A 66 2.19 14.53 9.55
C GLN A 66 3.63 14.42 9.02
N PRO A 67 4.31 15.55 8.74
CA PRO A 67 5.70 15.52 8.28
C PRO A 67 6.62 14.85 9.30
N GLY A 68 7.44 13.92 8.84
CA GLY A 68 8.38 13.17 9.67
C GLY A 68 7.79 11.96 10.39
N GLU A 69 6.47 11.76 10.34
CA GLU A 69 5.84 10.55 10.85
C GLU A 69 6.00 9.37 9.87
N LEU A 70 6.10 8.17 10.43
CA LEU A 70 6.15 6.92 9.69
C LEU A 70 4.84 6.16 9.89
N LEU A 71 4.25 5.68 8.78
CA LEU A 71 3.07 4.84 8.80
C LEU A 71 3.41 3.44 8.31
N PHE A 72 3.11 2.45 9.13
CA PHE A 72 3.16 1.05 8.71
C PHE A 72 1.80 0.64 8.13
N VAL A 73 1.80 0.14 6.89
CA VAL A 73 0.61 -0.39 6.23
C VAL A 73 0.68 -1.92 6.21
N PRO A 74 -0.21 -2.62 6.95
CA PRO A 74 -0.24 -4.07 6.92
C PRO A 74 -0.54 -4.62 5.53
N ALA A 75 0.11 -5.73 5.17
CA ALA A 75 -0.10 -6.39 3.89
C ALA A 75 -1.58 -6.79 3.71
N GLY A 76 -2.13 -6.52 2.51
CA GLY A 76 -3.52 -6.86 2.19
C GLY A 76 -4.58 -5.94 2.81
N SER A 77 -4.20 -4.86 3.50
CA SER A 77 -5.16 -3.85 4.00
C SER A 77 -5.49 -2.86 2.88
N PRO A 78 -6.75 -2.85 2.38
CA PRO A 78 -7.16 -1.82 1.43
C PRO A 78 -7.09 -0.45 2.08
N HIS A 79 -6.61 0.54 1.34
CA HIS A 79 -6.47 1.89 1.86
C HIS A 79 -6.70 2.95 0.78
N TYR A 80 -7.14 4.12 1.23
CA TYR A 80 -7.35 5.31 0.42
C TYR A 80 -6.57 6.48 1.05
N VAL A 81 -5.82 7.21 0.23
CA VAL A 81 -4.98 8.33 0.66
C VAL A 81 -5.44 9.59 -0.02
N GLU A 82 -5.64 10.63 0.78
CA GLU A 82 -5.98 11.96 0.30
C GLU A 82 -4.93 12.97 0.75
N ASN A 83 -4.40 13.71 -0.22
CA ASN A 83 -3.47 14.80 0.04
C ASN A 83 -4.27 16.03 0.43
N LEU A 84 -4.20 16.43 1.71
CA LEU A 84 -4.92 17.61 2.20
C LEU A 84 -4.20 18.92 1.82
N THR A 85 -2.90 18.82 1.56
CA THR A 85 -2.01 19.89 1.11
C THR A 85 -1.11 19.38 0.00
N ALA A 86 -0.47 20.27 -0.76
CA ALA A 86 0.58 19.88 -1.71
C ALA A 86 1.72 19.18 -0.95
N SER A 87 1.91 17.88 -1.17
CA SER A 87 2.71 17.01 -0.29
C SER A 87 3.63 16.05 -1.08
N LEU A 88 4.72 15.63 -0.43
CA LEU A 88 5.65 14.59 -0.91
C LEU A 88 5.74 13.48 0.14
N ALA A 89 5.64 12.23 -0.30
CA ALA A 89 5.83 11.06 0.55
C ALA A 89 6.77 10.05 -0.13
N ILE A 90 7.51 9.30 0.69
CA ILE A 90 8.34 8.17 0.25
C ILE A 90 7.76 6.92 0.91
N SER A 91 7.57 5.87 0.12
CA SER A 91 7.14 4.55 0.61
C SER A 91 8.14 3.48 0.16
N SER A 92 8.21 2.39 0.94
CA SER A 92 9.05 1.24 0.62
C SER A 92 8.32 -0.03 1.04
N ASN A 93 8.27 -0.98 0.12
CA ASN A 93 7.84 -2.35 0.44
C ASN A 93 9.03 -3.12 1.00
N TYR A 94 8.76 -4.04 1.92
CA TYR A 94 9.78 -4.91 2.50
C TYR A 94 9.36 -6.37 2.40
N VAL A 95 10.37 -7.25 2.37
CA VAL A 95 10.19 -8.70 2.40
C VAL A 95 11.04 -9.22 3.54
N ASP A 96 10.44 -10.04 4.40
CA ASP A 96 11.12 -10.72 5.49
C ASP A 96 10.60 -12.15 5.65
N ALA A 97 11.07 -12.84 6.70
CA ALA A 97 10.68 -14.23 6.96
C ALA A 97 9.16 -14.42 7.15
N THR A 98 8.41 -13.39 7.52
CA THR A 98 6.97 -13.49 7.80
C THR A 98 6.10 -13.46 6.54
N ASN A 99 6.60 -12.89 5.44
CA ASN A 99 5.84 -12.75 4.20
C ASN A 99 6.50 -13.37 2.96
N TYR A 100 7.73 -13.89 3.07
CA TYR A 100 8.53 -14.40 1.96
C TYR A 100 7.77 -15.36 1.03
N HIS A 101 7.12 -16.40 1.56
CA HIS A 101 6.43 -17.40 0.72
C HIS A 101 5.29 -16.77 -0.09
N LYS A 102 4.50 -15.91 0.55
CA LYS A 102 3.39 -15.22 -0.11
C LYS A 102 3.88 -14.29 -1.22
N VAL A 103 4.96 -13.57 -0.96
CA VAL A 103 5.60 -12.71 -1.98
C VAL A 103 6.10 -13.55 -3.16
N CYS A 104 6.74 -14.70 -2.91
CA CYS A 104 7.17 -15.60 -3.98
C CYS A 104 5.98 -16.14 -4.81
N GLU A 105 4.85 -16.48 -4.18
CA GLU A 105 3.63 -16.88 -4.89
C GLU A 105 3.07 -15.77 -5.78
N GLU A 106 2.98 -14.54 -5.26
CA GLU A 106 2.53 -13.36 -6.02
C GLU A 106 3.48 -13.03 -7.19
N LEU A 107 4.79 -13.16 -6.97
CA LEU A 107 5.81 -12.96 -8.00
C LEU A 107 5.77 -14.05 -9.08
N ARG A 108 5.40 -15.30 -8.76
CA ARG A 108 5.21 -16.35 -9.78
C ARG A 108 4.10 -15.99 -10.76
N ILE A 109 2.98 -15.48 -10.26
CA ILE A 109 1.85 -15.06 -11.10
C ILE A 109 2.22 -13.80 -11.88
N SER A 110 2.74 -12.78 -11.19
CA SER A 110 3.16 -11.53 -11.83
C SER A 110 4.24 -11.75 -12.88
N GLY A 111 5.15 -12.71 -12.65
CA GLY A 111 6.23 -13.10 -13.56
C GLY A 111 5.77 -13.70 -14.88
N LEU A 112 4.50 -14.14 -14.98
CA LEU A 112 3.91 -14.57 -16.26
C LEU A 112 3.70 -13.40 -17.23
N MET A 113 3.52 -12.19 -16.69
CA MET A 113 3.22 -10.98 -17.46
C MET A 113 4.35 -9.95 -17.43
N ASP A 114 5.14 -9.89 -16.34
CA ASP A 114 6.25 -8.95 -16.16
C ASP A 114 7.58 -9.69 -15.94
N PRO A 115 8.51 -9.66 -16.91
CA PRO A 115 9.83 -10.28 -16.78
C PRO A 115 10.63 -9.78 -15.57
N ARG A 116 10.39 -8.55 -15.10
CA ARG A 116 11.09 -7.99 -13.92
C ARG A 116 10.64 -8.68 -12.64
N ALA A 117 9.35 -9.02 -12.53
CA ALA A 117 8.82 -9.79 -11.41
C ALA A 117 9.41 -11.22 -11.41
N LYS A 118 9.55 -11.84 -12.59
CA LYS A 118 10.23 -13.13 -12.75
C LYS A 118 11.70 -13.06 -12.34
N GLN A 119 12.42 -12.01 -12.75
CA GLN A 119 13.82 -11.82 -12.36
C GLN A 119 13.97 -11.66 -10.84
N LEU A 120 13.07 -10.91 -10.19
CA LEU A 120 13.08 -10.76 -8.74
C LEU A 120 12.80 -12.09 -8.03
N LEU A 121 11.86 -12.89 -8.53
CA LEU A 121 11.60 -14.24 -8.03
C LEU A 121 12.85 -15.11 -8.13
N ASP A 122 13.53 -15.10 -9.28
CA ASP A 122 14.76 -15.90 -9.49
C ASP A 122 15.87 -15.50 -8.50
N GLN A 123 15.97 -14.21 -8.19
CA GLN A 123 16.88 -13.73 -7.15
C GLN A 123 16.49 -14.24 -5.77
N PHE A 124 15.20 -14.19 -5.41
CA PHE A 124 14.68 -14.71 -4.14
C PHE A 124 14.85 -16.22 -4.01
N GLU A 125 14.71 -16.98 -5.10
CA GLU A 125 14.82 -18.44 -5.11
C GLU A 125 16.26 -18.93 -5.23
N SER A 126 17.20 -18.04 -5.57
CA SER A 126 18.62 -18.38 -5.67
C SER A 126 19.19 -18.93 -4.36
N LEU A 127 20.04 -19.96 -4.49
CA LEU A 127 20.69 -20.59 -3.33
C LEU A 127 21.50 -19.59 -2.52
N ASP A 128 22.16 -18.64 -3.18
CA ASP A 128 22.97 -17.62 -2.52
C ASP A 128 22.12 -16.69 -1.66
N PHE A 129 20.95 -16.27 -2.15
CA PHE A 129 20.03 -15.44 -1.38
C PHE A 129 19.46 -16.20 -0.18
N LYS A 130 18.97 -17.42 -0.40
CA LYS A 130 18.38 -18.25 0.68
C LYS A 130 19.38 -18.56 1.79
N LYS A 131 20.63 -18.88 1.45
CA LYS A 131 21.71 -19.11 2.42
C LYS A 131 22.05 -17.86 3.23
N LYS A 132 22.13 -16.70 2.59
CA LYS A 132 22.44 -15.42 3.28
C LYS A 132 21.33 -14.99 4.23
N THR A 133 20.09 -15.30 3.89
CA THR A 133 18.89 -14.87 4.63
C THR A 133 18.36 -15.92 5.61
N ARG A 134 18.95 -17.12 5.66
CA ARG A 134 18.50 -18.27 6.47
C ARG A 134 17.07 -18.71 6.17
N LEU A 135 16.59 -18.42 4.95
CA LEU A 135 15.27 -18.82 4.45
C LEU A 135 15.27 -20.24 3.85
N ASP A 136 16.40 -20.93 3.88
CA ASP A 136 16.57 -22.32 3.42
C ASP A 136 15.89 -23.37 4.34
N SER A 137 15.44 -22.94 5.52
CA SER A 137 14.80 -23.78 6.55
C SER A 137 13.30 -23.53 6.74
N LEU A 138 12.72 -22.59 5.97
CA LEU A 138 11.29 -22.30 5.89
C LEU A 138 10.65 -23.02 4.70
#